data_AF-A0A8C6I3B8-F1
#
_entry.id   AF-A0A8C6I3B8-F1
#
_cell.length_a   1.000
_cell.length_b   1.000
_cell.length_c   1.000
_cell.angle_alpha   90.00
_cell.angle_beta   90.00
_cell.angle_gamma   90.00
#
_symmetry.space_group_name_H-M   'P 1'
#
loop_
_entity.id
_entity.type
_entity.pdbx_description
1 polymer ?
#
loop_
_entity_poly.entity_id
_entity_poly.type
_entity_poly.pdbx_seq_one_letter_code
_entity_poly.pdbx_strand_id
1 'polypeptide(L)'
;MLGTCLRLLVGALCTVCSLGTARAYPDTSPLLGSNWGSLTHLYTATARTSYHLQIHRDGHVDGTPHQTIYSALMITSEDAGSVVITGAMTRRFLCMDLHGNIFGSLHFSPENCKFRQWTLENGYDVYLSQKHHYLVSLGRAKRIFQPGTNPPPFSQFLARRNEVPLLHFYTVRPRRHTRSAEDPPERDPLNVLKPRPRATPVPVSCSRELPSAEEGGPAASDPLGVLRRGRGDARGGAGGADRCRPFPRFV
;
A
#
# COMPACT_ATOMS: atom_id res chain seq x y z
N MET A 1 -59.96 38.05 15.92
CA MET A 1 -59.26 38.36 14.65
C MET A 1 -57.73 38.37 14.78
N LEU A 2 -57.14 38.74 15.93
CA LEU A 2 -55.68 38.82 16.09
C LEU A 2 -54.96 37.45 16.20
N GLY A 3 -55.60 36.46 16.82
CA GLY A 3 -54.99 35.13 17.07
C GLY A 3 -54.85 34.24 15.82
N THR A 4 -55.71 34.43 14.82
CA THR A 4 -55.66 33.68 13.55
C THR A 4 -54.54 34.21 12.64
N CYS A 5 -54.29 35.52 12.62
CA CYS A 5 -53.14 36.11 11.93
C CYS A 5 -51.80 35.66 12.51
N LEU A 6 -51.68 35.58 13.84
CA LEU A 6 -50.43 35.15 14.48
C LEU A 6 -50.10 33.69 14.16
N ARG A 7 -51.12 32.81 14.08
CA ARG A 7 -50.92 31.40 13.72
C ARG A 7 -50.57 31.20 12.25
N LEU A 8 -51.13 32.02 11.36
CA LEU A 8 -50.76 32.02 9.94
C LEU A 8 -49.33 32.51 9.73
N LEU A 9 -48.90 33.53 10.49
CA LEU A 9 -47.52 34.03 10.44
C LEU A 9 -46.49 33.01 10.95
N VAL A 10 -46.78 32.34 12.07
CA VAL A 10 -45.88 31.29 12.60
C VAL A 10 -45.83 30.07 11.68
N GLY A 11 -46.98 29.67 11.10
CA GLY A 11 -47.03 28.60 10.10
C GLY A 11 -46.23 28.91 8.83
N ALA A 12 -46.34 30.15 8.34
CA ALA A 12 -45.60 30.62 7.16
C ALA A 12 -44.07 30.73 7.43
N LEU A 13 -43.67 31.13 8.64
CA LEU A 13 -42.26 31.15 9.03
C LEU A 13 -41.68 29.73 9.17
N CYS A 14 -42.45 28.77 9.70
CA CYS A 14 -42.03 27.37 9.80
C CYS A 14 -41.89 26.70 8.42
N THR A 15 -42.76 27.00 7.45
CA THR A 15 -42.65 26.44 6.09
C THR A 15 -41.49 27.02 5.30
N VAL A 16 -41.13 28.29 5.54
CA VAL A 16 -39.93 28.93 4.94
C VAL A 16 -38.64 28.40 5.55
N CYS A 17 -38.59 28.09 6.86
CA CYS A 17 -37.41 27.50 7.50
C CYS A 17 -37.18 26.02 7.11
N SER A 18 -38.25 25.30 6.74
CA SER A 18 -38.19 23.89 6.35
C SER A 18 -37.80 23.68 4.89
N LEU A 19 -37.91 24.72 4.05
CA LEU A 19 -37.37 24.79 2.69
C LEU A 19 -35.92 25.30 2.66
N GLY A 20 -35.15 25.06 3.73
CA GLY A 20 -33.70 25.08 3.66
C GLY A 20 -33.26 24.00 2.69
N THR A 21 -33.14 24.33 1.41
CA THR A 21 -32.50 23.46 0.43
C THR A 21 -31.13 23.12 0.99
N ALA A 22 -30.97 21.90 1.48
CA ALA A 22 -29.67 21.30 1.73
C ALA A 22 -29.00 21.15 0.36
N ARG A 23 -28.49 22.27 -0.16
CA ARG A 23 -27.60 22.27 -1.30
C ARG A 23 -26.32 21.68 -0.76
N ALA A 24 -26.21 20.36 -0.85
CA ALA A 24 -24.93 19.69 -0.67
C ALA A 24 -23.91 20.46 -1.51
N TYR A 25 -22.79 20.81 -0.88
CA TYR A 25 -21.69 21.48 -1.55
C TYR A 25 -21.36 20.68 -2.81
N PRO A 26 -21.18 21.31 -3.98
CA PRO A 26 -20.85 20.58 -5.20
C PRO A 26 -19.54 19.82 -4.98
N ASP A 27 -19.64 18.51 -4.77
CA ASP A 27 -18.51 17.61 -4.74
C ASP A 27 -18.10 17.37 -6.19
N THR A 28 -17.08 18.09 -6.65
CA THR A 28 -16.43 17.81 -7.92
C THR A 28 -15.81 16.43 -7.82
N SER A 29 -16.58 15.40 -8.18
CA SER A 29 -16.20 14.00 -8.01
C SER A 29 -14.84 13.72 -8.66
N PRO A 30 -13.77 13.47 -7.88
CA PRO A 30 -12.42 13.26 -8.42
C PRO A 30 -12.25 11.92 -9.15
N LEU A 31 -13.32 11.11 -9.21
CA LEU A 31 -13.33 9.73 -9.71
C LEU A 31 -13.41 9.60 -11.23
N LEU A 32 -13.60 10.70 -11.97
CA LEU A 32 -13.77 10.65 -13.43
C LEU A 32 -12.44 10.66 -14.22
N GLY A 33 -11.29 10.79 -13.54
CA GLY A 33 -9.97 10.89 -14.16
C GLY A 33 -9.04 9.76 -13.74
N SER A 34 -9.34 8.52 -14.13
CA SER A 34 -8.58 7.30 -13.80
C SER A 34 -8.58 6.96 -12.29
N ASN A 35 -8.73 5.69 -11.92
CA ASN A 35 -8.79 5.19 -10.53
C ASN A 35 -7.53 5.49 -9.65
N TRP A 36 -6.64 6.41 -10.05
CA TRP A 36 -5.51 6.94 -9.29
C TRP A 36 -5.35 8.45 -9.50
N GLY A 37 -6.44 9.22 -9.31
CA GLY A 37 -6.49 10.68 -9.51
C GLY A 37 -5.47 11.53 -8.72
N SER A 38 -4.59 10.93 -7.93
CA SER A 38 -3.51 11.59 -7.19
C SER A 38 -2.09 11.30 -7.70
N LEU A 39 -1.90 10.39 -8.68
CA LEU A 39 -0.57 10.14 -9.23
C LEU A 39 -0.12 11.27 -10.14
N THR A 40 1.10 11.70 -9.90
CA THR A 40 1.73 12.83 -10.59
C THR A 40 3.12 12.43 -11.06
N HIS A 41 3.57 13.00 -12.16
CA HIS A 41 4.94 12.87 -12.66
C HIS A 41 5.63 14.22 -12.51
N LEU A 42 6.76 14.25 -11.81
CA LEU A 42 7.56 15.47 -11.64
C LEU A 42 8.41 15.69 -12.90
N TYR A 43 7.98 16.63 -13.74
CA TYR A 43 8.64 16.98 -15.00
C TYR A 43 9.62 18.12 -14.78
N THR A 44 10.84 17.99 -15.27
CA THR A 44 11.85 19.04 -15.26
C THR A 44 12.41 19.26 -16.66
N ALA A 45 12.65 20.50 -17.02
CA ALA A 45 13.16 20.88 -18.33
C ALA A 45 14.29 21.90 -18.20
N THR A 46 15.24 21.79 -19.12
CA THR A 46 16.25 22.82 -19.40
C THR A 46 16.15 23.19 -20.87
N ALA A 47 16.92 24.19 -21.32
CA ALA A 47 16.94 24.60 -22.72
C ALA A 47 17.32 23.48 -23.72
N ARG A 48 17.91 22.38 -23.25
CA ARG A 48 18.38 21.29 -24.12
C ARG A 48 17.60 19.99 -23.97
N THR A 49 17.19 19.66 -22.74
CA THR A 49 16.60 18.35 -22.44
C THR A 49 15.55 18.45 -21.35
N SER A 50 14.62 17.49 -21.36
CA SER A 50 13.56 17.38 -20.38
C SER A 50 13.33 15.94 -19.95
N TYR A 51 13.02 15.77 -18.67
CA TYR A 51 12.86 14.46 -18.05
C TYR A 51 11.76 14.47 -17.00
N HIS A 52 11.22 13.30 -16.69
CA HIS A 52 10.41 13.04 -15.51
C HIS A 52 11.27 12.30 -14.50
N LEU A 53 11.19 12.70 -13.22
CA LEU A 53 11.88 12.01 -12.13
C LEU A 53 11.38 10.58 -12.02
N GLN A 54 12.30 9.62 -12.06
CA GLN A 54 12.00 8.20 -12.00
C GLN A 54 12.74 7.54 -10.84
N ILE A 55 12.02 6.72 -10.06
CA ILE A 55 12.58 5.93 -8.96
C ILE A 55 12.52 4.47 -9.37
N HIS A 56 13.68 3.82 -9.48
CA HIS A 56 13.81 2.42 -9.88
C HIS A 56 13.63 1.45 -8.70
N ARG A 57 13.42 0.17 -9.01
CA ARG A 57 13.17 -0.89 -8.01
C ARG A 57 14.36 -1.14 -7.10
N ASP A 58 15.58 -0.90 -7.57
CA ASP A 58 16.83 -0.98 -6.83
C ASP A 58 17.04 0.23 -5.90
N GLY A 59 16.32 1.34 -6.14
CA GLY A 59 16.45 2.60 -5.40
C GLY A 59 17.28 3.65 -6.15
N HIS A 60 17.74 3.37 -7.37
CA HIS A 60 18.36 4.39 -8.20
C HIS A 60 17.32 5.44 -8.65
N VAL A 61 17.76 6.69 -8.80
CA VAL A 61 16.91 7.80 -9.24
C VAL A 61 17.55 8.48 -10.44
N ASP A 62 16.79 8.56 -11.52
CA ASP A 62 17.21 9.14 -12.79
C ASP A 62 16.05 9.90 -13.48
N GLY A 63 16.27 10.28 -14.74
CA GLY A 63 15.30 11.01 -15.56
C GLY A 63 14.89 10.23 -16.80
N THR A 64 13.58 10.15 -17.06
CA THR A 64 13.01 9.56 -18.28
C THR A 64 12.33 10.62 -19.16
N PRO A 65 12.51 10.61 -20.49
CA PRO A 65 11.86 11.58 -21.38
C PRO A 65 10.32 11.46 -21.39
N HIS A 66 9.78 10.26 -21.15
CA HIS A 66 8.35 9.97 -21.16
C HIS A 66 7.86 9.45 -19.81
N GLN A 67 6.56 9.57 -19.53
CA GLN A 67 5.95 8.99 -18.33
C GLN A 67 6.07 7.46 -18.36
N THR A 68 6.55 6.89 -17.26
CA THR A 68 6.65 5.45 -17.04
C THR A 68 5.94 5.06 -15.74
N ILE A 69 5.73 3.78 -15.50
CA ILE A 69 5.22 3.30 -14.22
C ILE A 69 6.16 3.67 -13.04
N TYR A 70 7.45 3.85 -13.30
CA TYR A 70 8.47 4.16 -12.30
C TYR A 70 8.63 5.67 -12.04
N SER A 71 8.18 6.52 -12.97
CA SER A 71 8.10 7.98 -12.76
C SER A 71 6.78 8.45 -12.15
N ALA A 72 5.83 7.54 -11.94
CA ALA A 72 4.59 7.85 -11.26
C ALA A 72 4.83 7.97 -9.75
N LEU A 73 4.59 9.16 -9.23
CA LEU A 73 4.84 9.54 -7.86
C LEU A 73 3.54 9.88 -7.14
N MET A 74 3.49 9.54 -5.87
CA MET A 74 2.51 9.99 -4.91
C MET A 74 3.16 11.07 -4.04
N ILE A 75 2.60 12.27 -4.06
CA ILE A 75 3.08 13.40 -3.26
C ILE A 75 2.08 13.60 -2.13
N THR A 76 2.52 13.37 -0.90
CA THR A 76 1.68 13.52 0.30
C THR A 76 2.19 14.69 1.13
N SER A 77 1.29 15.61 1.47
CA SER A 77 1.59 16.67 2.44
C SER A 77 1.64 16.07 3.85
N GLU A 78 2.65 16.43 4.62
CA GLU A 78 2.82 15.95 6.02
C GLU A 78 2.63 17.12 7.01
N ASP A 79 3.44 18.18 6.88
CA ASP A 79 3.40 19.38 7.73
C ASP A 79 3.26 20.65 6.87
N ALA A 80 3.25 21.83 7.51
CA ALA A 80 3.15 23.15 6.86
C ALA A 80 4.15 23.34 5.68
N GLY A 81 3.69 23.01 4.47
CA GLY A 81 4.48 23.08 3.24
C GLY A 81 5.57 22.01 3.11
N SER A 82 5.53 20.94 3.91
CA SER A 82 6.45 19.81 3.77
C SER A 82 5.76 18.61 3.14
N VAL A 83 6.45 17.96 2.20
CA VAL A 83 5.93 16.84 1.43
C VAL A 83 6.86 15.63 1.51
N VAL A 84 6.23 14.48 1.35
CA VAL A 84 6.89 13.19 1.15
C VAL A 84 6.56 12.72 -0.26
N ILE A 85 7.60 12.36 -1.01
CA ILE A 85 7.47 11.91 -2.40
C ILE A 85 7.72 10.40 -2.42
N THR A 86 6.75 9.64 -2.91
CA THR A 86 6.80 8.18 -2.91
C THR A 86 6.58 7.63 -4.31
N GLY A 87 7.46 6.73 -4.76
CA GLY A 87 7.29 6.00 -6.02
C GLY A 87 6.11 5.04 -5.94
N ALA A 88 5.07 5.24 -6.74
CA ALA A 88 3.85 4.45 -6.67
C ALA A 88 4.10 2.96 -7.00
N MET A 89 4.93 2.72 -8.01
CA MET A 89 5.29 1.37 -8.45
C MET A 89 6.35 0.71 -7.57
N THR A 90 7.35 1.47 -7.11
CA THR A 90 8.48 0.92 -6.36
C THR A 90 8.24 0.87 -4.86
N ARG A 91 7.24 1.60 -4.35
CA ARG A 91 6.96 1.78 -2.92
C ARG A 91 8.16 2.30 -2.14
N ARG A 92 9.01 3.09 -2.81
CA ARG A 92 10.20 3.72 -2.23
C ARG A 92 9.93 5.20 -2.02
N PHE A 93 10.36 5.71 -0.87
CA PHE A 93 10.40 7.13 -0.57
C PHE A 93 11.60 7.76 -1.26
N LEU A 94 11.42 8.92 -1.87
CA LEU A 94 12.52 9.74 -2.34
C LEU A 94 13.22 10.33 -1.10
N CYS A 95 14.51 10.07 -0.98
CA CYS A 95 15.34 10.54 0.12
C CYS A 95 16.60 11.21 -0.43
N MET A 96 17.25 12.00 0.41
CA MET A 96 18.46 12.74 0.07
C MET A 96 19.56 12.47 1.10
N ASP A 97 20.78 12.27 0.62
CA ASP A 97 21.97 12.13 1.46
C ASP A 97 22.57 13.50 1.83
N LEU A 98 23.60 13.48 2.67
CA LEU A 98 24.32 14.67 3.12
C LEU A 98 25.10 15.40 2.01
N HIS A 99 25.26 14.78 0.83
CA HIS A 99 25.90 15.37 -0.34
C HIS A 99 24.88 15.92 -1.35
N GLY A 100 23.57 15.84 -1.05
CA GLY A 100 22.49 16.26 -1.96
C GLY A 100 22.16 15.25 -3.05
N ASN A 101 22.67 14.02 -2.99
CA ASN A 101 22.27 12.94 -3.89
C ASN A 101 20.91 12.40 -3.47
N ILE A 102 20.05 12.18 -4.46
CA ILE A 102 18.72 11.64 -4.25
C ILE A 102 18.69 10.16 -4.57
N PHE A 103 17.97 9.39 -3.77
CA PHE A 103 17.84 7.94 -3.90
C PHE A 103 16.48 7.47 -3.36
N GLY A 104 16.07 6.26 -3.73
CA GLY A 104 14.83 5.63 -3.29
C GLY A 104 15.04 4.67 -2.12
N SER A 105 14.51 4.99 -0.94
CA SER A 105 14.56 4.13 0.25
C SER A 105 13.23 3.38 0.47
N LEU A 106 13.30 2.13 0.93
CA LEU A 106 12.10 1.40 1.40
C LEU A 106 11.65 1.85 2.80
N HIS A 107 12.57 2.41 3.59
CA HIS A 107 12.31 2.86 4.95
C HIS A 107 12.21 4.38 4.97
N PHE A 108 11.14 4.89 5.58
CA PHE A 108 10.93 6.32 5.75
C PHE A 108 11.85 6.87 6.84
N SER A 109 12.50 8.00 6.55
CA SER A 109 13.29 8.77 7.50
C SER A 109 12.89 10.24 7.37
N PRO A 110 12.31 10.87 8.41
CA PRO A 110 11.81 12.25 8.31
C PRO A 110 12.92 13.26 8.04
N GLU A 111 14.16 12.95 8.44
CA GLU A 111 15.31 13.82 8.23
C GLU A 111 15.81 13.85 6.79
N ASN A 112 15.66 12.74 6.06
CA ASN A 112 16.24 12.56 4.73
C ASN A 112 15.20 12.48 3.61
N CYS A 113 13.97 12.07 3.93
CA CYS A 113 12.91 11.76 2.95
C CYS A 113 11.76 12.77 2.94
N LYS A 114 11.94 13.89 3.65
CA LYS A 114 10.98 14.98 3.74
C LYS A 114 11.56 16.23 3.10
N PHE A 115 10.76 16.90 2.28
CA PHE A 115 11.18 18.10 1.58
C PHE A 115 10.19 19.22 1.79
N ARG A 116 10.69 20.44 1.94
CA ARG A 116 9.86 21.64 1.92
C ARG A 116 9.57 21.99 0.47
N GLN A 117 8.30 22.05 0.09
CA GLN A 117 7.85 22.42 -1.25
C GLN A 117 7.59 23.92 -1.30
N TRP A 118 8.11 24.57 -2.33
CA TRP A 118 7.80 25.96 -2.64
C TRP A 118 7.56 26.13 -4.13
N THR A 119 6.50 26.86 -4.48
CA THR A 119 6.23 27.27 -5.86
C THR A 119 6.93 28.59 -6.11
N LEU A 120 7.75 28.62 -7.15
CA LEU A 120 8.45 29.82 -7.62
C LEU A 120 7.50 30.73 -8.40
N GLU A 121 7.92 31.97 -8.61
CA GLU A 121 7.15 32.97 -9.37
C GLU A 121 6.82 32.55 -10.80
N ASN A 122 7.65 31.68 -11.39
CA ASN A 122 7.43 31.12 -12.73
C ASN A 122 6.45 29.93 -12.75
N GLY A 123 5.86 29.55 -11.61
CA GLY A 123 4.89 28.46 -11.48
C GLY A 123 5.51 27.06 -11.37
N TYR A 124 6.83 26.94 -11.29
CA TYR A 124 7.52 25.66 -11.04
C TYR A 124 7.73 25.44 -9.55
N ASP A 125 7.69 24.19 -9.13
CA ASP A 125 7.95 23.79 -7.76
C ASP A 125 9.41 23.40 -7.55
N VAL A 126 9.92 23.73 -6.37
CA VAL A 126 11.21 23.27 -5.87
C VAL A 126 11.01 22.51 -4.57
N TYR A 127 11.84 21.50 -4.35
CA TYR A 127 11.80 20.65 -3.15
C TYR A 127 13.13 20.76 -2.42
N LEU A 128 13.12 21.32 -1.21
CA LEU A 128 14.32 21.57 -0.41
C LEU A 128 14.41 20.58 0.76
N SER A 129 15.56 19.92 0.93
CA SER A 129 15.84 19.20 2.19
C SER A 129 16.13 20.20 3.30
N GLN A 130 15.36 20.17 4.38
CA GLN A 130 15.57 21.06 5.53
C GLN A 130 16.87 20.76 6.27
N LYS A 131 17.29 19.48 6.31
CA LYS A 131 18.50 19.04 6.99
C LYS A 131 19.77 19.34 6.19
N HIS A 132 19.74 19.06 4.88
CA HIS A 132 20.95 19.13 4.05
C HIS A 132 21.05 20.42 3.24
N HIS A 133 19.98 21.23 3.18
CA HIS A 133 19.91 22.50 2.44
C HIS A 133 20.17 22.39 0.92
N TYR A 134 20.07 21.19 0.36
CA TYR A 134 20.11 20.95 -1.08
C TYR A 134 18.70 20.84 -1.67
N LEU A 135 18.54 21.34 -2.90
CA LEU A 135 17.35 21.09 -3.70
C LEU A 135 17.40 19.70 -4.32
N VAL A 136 16.23 19.06 -4.43
CA VAL A 136 16.06 17.88 -5.27
C VAL A 136 16.47 18.27 -6.69
N SER A 137 17.32 17.46 -7.32
CA SER A 137 17.83 17.71 -8.67
C SER A 137 18.20 16.41 -9.36
N LEU A 138 17.84 16.29 -10.63
CA LEU A 138 18.38 15.22 -11.51
C LEU A 138 19.78 15.57 -12.05
N GLY A 139 20.22 16.81 -11.89
CA GLY A 139 21.54 17.27 -12.33
C GLY A 139 22.67 16.68 -11.48
N ARG A 140 23.85 16.52 -12.08
CA ARG A 140 25.08 16.07 -11.39
C ARG A 140 25.60 17.12 -10.40
N ALA A 141 25.44 18.40 -10.72
CA ALA A 141 25.93 19.48 -9.89
C ALA A 141 24.96 19.71 -8.71
N LYS A 142 25.39 19.32 -7.51
CA LYS A 142 24.67 19.63 -6.26
C LYS A 142 25.25 20.92 -5.67
N ARG A 143 24.38 21.87 -5.34
CA ARG A 143 24.75 23.14 -4.69
C ARG A 143 23.78 23.41 -3.57
N ILE A 144 24.31 23.89 -2.45
CA ILE A 144 23.50 24.36 -1.34
C ILE A 144 22.65 25.52 -1.83
N PHE A 145 21.35 25.46 -1.56
CA PHE A 145 20.42 26.49 -1.99
C PHE A 145 20.48 27.68 -1.04
N GLN A 146 20.70 28.86 -1.60
CA GLN A 146 20.65 30.12 -0.88
C GLN A 146 19.37 30.87 -1.26
N PRO A 147 18.57 31.34 -0.28
CA PRO A 147 17.41 32.17 -0.56
C PRO A 147 17.80 33.39 -1.42
N GLY A 148 17.00 33.68 -2.45
CA GLY A 148 17.26 34.79 -3.39
C GLY A 148 18.18 34.46 -4.56
N THR A 149 18.74 33.24 -4.63
CA THR A 149 19.47 32.77 -5.82
C THR A 149 18.59 31.92 -6.72
N ASN A 150 18.88 31.91 -8.02
CA ASN A 150 18.19 31.04 -8.97
C ASN A 150 18.56 29.56 -8.68
N PRO A 151 17.58 28.64 -8.70
CA PRO A 151 17.85 27.23 -8.48
C PRO A 151 18.72 26.65 -9.61
N PRO A 152 19.53 25.61 -9.33
CA PRO A 152 20.36 24.97 -10.33
C PRO A 152 19.51 24.26 -11.39
N PRO A 153 20.10 23.90 -12.56
CA PRO A 153 19.39 23.16 -13.59
C PRO A 153 18.84 21.83 -13.06
N PHE A 154 17.72 21.40 -13.62
CA PHE A 154 17.00 20.18 -13.22
C PHE A 154 16.49 20.14 -11.77
N SER A 155 16.38 21.29 -11.08
CA SER A 155 15.81 21.40 -9.74
C SER A 155 14.42 22.02 -9.68
N GLN A 156 13.95 22.57 -10.79
CA GLN A 156 12.59 23.08 -10.94
C GLN A 156 11.73 22.00 -11.57
N PHE A 157 10.58 21.72 -10.95
CA PHE A 157 9.68 20.66 -11.35
C PHE A 157 8.28 21.19 -11.61
N LEU A 158 7.61 20.60 -12.60
CA LEU A 158 6.22 20.81 -12.91
C LEU A 158 5.46 19.50 -12.65
N ALA A 159 4.44 19.57 -11.81
CA ALA A 159 3.55 18.45 -11.53
C ALA A 159 2.67 18.13 -12.75
N ARG A 160 2.96 17.03 -13.46
CA ARG A 160 2.14 16.55 -14.60
C ARG A 160 1.20 15.44 -14.17
N ARG A 161 -0.03 15.47 -14.68
CA ARG A 161 -1.03 14.42 -14.45
C ARG A 161 -0.58 13.07 -15.03
N ASN A 162 -0.93 11.99 -14.38
CA ASN A 162 -0.65 10.64 -14.87
C ASN A 162 -1.51 10.27 -16.08
N GLU A 163 -0.84 9.92 -17.17
CA GLU A 163 -1.46 9.43 -18.42
C GLU A 163 -1.28 7.90 -18.59
N VAL A 164 -0.48 7.26 -17.73
CA VAL A 164 -0.20 5.82 -17.82
C VAL A 164 -1.41 5.00 -17.34
N PRO A 165 -1.94 4.06 -18.14
CA PRO A 165 -3.08 3.23 -17.74
C PRO A 165 -2.76 2.30 -16.59
N LEU A 166 -3.74 2.08 -15.72
CA LEU A 166 -3.57 1.36 -14.45
C LEU A 166 -3.14 -0.09 -14.58
N LEU A 167 -3.53 -0.75 -15.67
CA LEU A 167 -3.16 -2.16 -15.90
C LEU A 167 -1.63 -2.36 -15.93
N HIS A 168 -0.86 -1.34 -16.31
CA HIS A 168 0.60 -1.42 -16.38
C HIS A 168 1.27 -1.43 -15.00
N PHE A 169 0.59 -0.95 -13.95
CA PHE A 169 1.12 -0.95 -12.59
C PHE A 169 1.03 -2.32 -11.91
N TYR A 170 0.22 -3.23 -12.45
CA TYR A 170 0.14 -4.61 -11.96
C TYR A 170 1.13 -5.50 -12.71
N THR A 171 2.36 -5.63 -12.19
CA THR A 171 3.30 -6.61 -12.77
C THR A 171 2.81 -8.02 -12.47
N VAL A 172 2.54 -8.79 -13.52
CA VAL A 172 2.22 -10.22 -13.43
C VAL A 172 3.31 -10.93 -12.64
N ARG A 173 2.92 -11.76 -11.66
CA ARG A 173 3.87 -12.54 -10.84
C ARG A 173 4.84 -13.29 -11.76
N PRO A 174 6.16 -13.28 -11.48
CA PRO A 174 7.12 -13.97 -12.32
C PRO A 174 6.75 -15.45 -12.43
N ARG A 175 6.56 -15.93 -13.66
CA ARG A 175 6.43 -17.37 -13.94
C ARG A 175 7.76 -18.01 -13.55
N ARG A 176 7.73 -18.98 -12.64
CA ARG A 176 8.90 -19.80 -12.32
C ARG A 176 9.21 -20.64 -13.56
N HIS A 177 10.18 -20.20 -14.36
CA HIS A 177 10.59 -20.88 -15.61
C HIS A 177 11.36 -22.19 -15.37
N THR A 178 11.62 -22.57 -14.12
CA THR A 178 12.37 -23.80 -13.80
C THR A 178 11.50 -25.05 -13.60
N ARG A 179 10.17 -24.97 -13.76
CA ARG A 179 9.31 -26.17 -13.69
C ARG A 179 9.31 -27.03 -14.96
N SER A 180 10.09 -26.64 -15.97
CA SER A 180 10.21 -27.39 -17.23
C SER A 180 11.67 -27.52 -17.66
N ALA A 181 12.57 -27.83 -16.71
CA ALA A 181 13.78 -28.54 -17.09
C ALA A 181 13.33 -29.94 -17.55
N GLU A 182 13.79 -30.36 -18.72
CA GLU A 182 13.34 -31.53 -19.47
C GLU A 182 13.28 -32.79 -18.59
N ASP A 183 12.07 -33.16 -18.15
CA ASP A 183 11.81 -34.45 -17.53
C ASP A 183 11.68 -35.54 -18.64
N PRO A 184 12.19 -36.76 -18.43
CA PRO A 184 11.98 -37.90 -19.34
C PRO A 184 10.48 -38.14 -19.59
N PRO A 185 10.06 -38.75 -20.74
CA PRO A 185 8.74 -38.58 -21.35
C PRO A 185 7.61 -38.51 -20.31
N GLU A 186 7.08 -37.30 -20.15
CA GLU A 186 6.14 -36.92 -19.09
C GLU A 186 4.86 -37.77 -19.22
N ARG A 187 4.57 -38.61 -18.20
CA ARG A 187 3.42 -39.53 -18.20
C ARG A 187 2.05 -38.83 -18.06
N ASP A 188 2.04 -37.53 -17.77
CA ASP A 188 0.84 -36.73 -17.60
C ASP A 188 1.01 -35.32 -18.21
N PRO A 189 1.06 -35.22 -19.55
CA PRO A 189 1.27 -33.95 -20.25
C PRO A 189 0.14 -32.94 -20.01
N LEU A 190 -1.03 -33.40 -19.56
CA LEU A 190 -2.19 -32.55 -19.27
C LEU A 190 -2.31 -32.14 -17.79
N ASN A 191 -1.36 -32.55 -16.92
CA ASN A 191 -1.41 -32.29 -15.48
C ASN A 191 -2.78 -32.68 -14.86
N VAL A 192 -3.33 -33.83 -15.23
CA VAL A 192 -4.59 -34.37 -14.68
C VAL A 192 -4.39 -34.79 -13.22
N LEU A 193 -3.22 -35.34 -12.90
CA LEU A 193 -2.84 -35.77 -11.56
C LEU A 193 -2.17 -34.61 -10.82
N LYS A 194 -2.96 -33.66 -10.32
CA LYS A 194 -2.44 -32.63 -9.40
C LYS A 194 -2.37 -33.20 -7.98
N PRO A 195 -1.19 -33.51 -7.43
CA PRO A 195 -1.09 -33.92 -6.03
C PRO A 195 -1.59 -32.78 -5.16
N ARG A 196 -2.66 -33.03 -4.41
CA ARG A 196 -3.14 -32.12 -3.38
C ARG A 196 -2.13 -32.15 -2.23
N PRO A 197 -1.62 -31.02 -1.74
CA PRO A 197 -0.75 -31.00 -0.57
C PRO A 197 -1.45 -31.75 0.57
N ARG A 198 -0.82 -32.81 1.08
CA ARG A 198 -1.34 -33.57 2.20
C ARG A 198 -1.45 -32.62 3.38
N ALA A 199 -2.63 -32.50 3.98
CA ALA A 199 -2.82 -31.70 5.19
C ALA A 199 -1.82 -32.20 6.24
N THR A 200 -0.87 -31.35 6.63
CA THR A 200 -0.12 -31.59 7.86
C THR A 200 -1.15 -31.55 9.00
N PRO A 201 -1.28 -32.60 9.82
CA PRO A 201 -2.20 -32.56 10.94
C PRO A 201 -1.86 -31.36 11.83
N VAL A 202 -2.88 -30.64 12.24
CA VAL A 202 -2.78 -29.49 13.14
C VAL A 202 -2.05 -29.96 14.41
N PRO A 203 -0.98 -29.28 14.87
CA PRO A 203 -0.36 -29.66 16.14
C PRO A 203 -1.40 -29.51 17.25
N VAL A 204 -1.53 -30.55 18.07
CA VAL A 204 -2.47 -30.61 19.19
C VAL A 204 -2.15 -29.44 20.15
N SER A 205 -3.06 -28.47 20.25
CA SER A 205 -2.95 -27.37 21.21
C SER A 205 -3.28 -27.92 22.60
N CYS A 206 -2.27 -28.05 23.46
CA CYS A 206 -2.46 -28.37 24.88
C CYS A 206 -2.95 -27.11 25.63
N SER A 207 -4.13 -26.62 25.29
CA SER A 207 -4.83 -25.61 26.07
C SER A 207 -5.76 -26.33 27.04
N ARG A 208 -5.37 -26.33 28.31
CA ARG A 208 -6.09 -26.94 29.42
C ARG A 208 -7.23 -25.99 29.82
N GLU A 209 -8.34 -26.02 29.09
CA GLU A 209 -9.59 -25.39 29.54
C GLU A 209 -10.39 -26.42 30.36
N LEU A 210 -10.71 -26.03 31.59
CA LEU A 210 -11.52 -26.78 32.55
C LEU A 210 -12.99 -26.78 32.07
N PRO A 211 -13.69 -27.92 31.98
CA PRO A 211 -15.12 -27.92 31.67
C PRO A 211 -15.92 -27.42 32.88
N SER A 212 -16.69 -26.34 32.68
CA SER A 212 -17.76 -25.94 33.60
C SER A 212 -18.86 -26.99 33.64
N ALA A 213 -19.40 -27.20 34.84
CA ALA A 213 -20.45 -28.16 35.14
C ALA A 213 -21.82 -27.73 34.58
N GLU A 214 -22.70 -28.73 34.47
CA GLU A 214 -24.13 -28.69 34.10
C GLU A 214 -24.34 -28.65 32.56
N GLU A 215 -25.07 -29.58 31.93
CA GLU A 215 -26.36 -30.15 32.29
C GLU A 215 -26.61 -31.48 31.54
N GLY A 216 -27.35 -32.40 32.17
CA GLY A 216 -27.58 -33.75 31.68
C GLY A 216 -28.67 -33.88 30.60
N GLY A 217 -28.50 -34.87 29.73
CA GLY A 217 -29.52 -35.37 28.80
C GLY A 217 -29.20 -36.80 28.36
N PRO A 218 -30.17 -37.73 28.34
CA PRO A 218 -29.90 -39.17 28.29
C PRO A 218 -29.53 -39.70 26.89
N ALA A 219 -28.80 -40.82 26.92
CA ALA A 219 -28.28 -41.56 25.79
C ALA A 219 -29.37 -41.95 24.77
N ALA A 220 -29.18 -41.56 23.51
CA ALA A 220 -29.87 -42.19 22.39
C ALA A 220 -29.12 -43.48 22.03
N SER A 221 -29.69 -44.61 22.45
CA SER A 221 -29.35 -45.94 21.95
C SER A 221 -29.65 -46.03 20.47
N ASP A 222 -28.63 -46.23 19.64
CA ASP A 222 -28.78 -46.68 18.25
C ASP A 222 -29.09 -48.19 18.26
N PRO A 223 -30.33 -48.61 17.92
CA PRO A 223 -30.77 -49.99 18.05
C PRO A 223 -30.54 -50.80 16.77
N LEU A 224 -29.89 -50.25 15.74
CA LEU A 224 -29.66 -50.94 14.47
C LEU A 224 -28.17 -51.08 14.21
N GLY A 225 -27.54 -51.93 15.03
CA GLY A 225 -26.16 -52.36 14.93
C GLY A 225 -25.82 -53.07 13.61
N VAL A 226 -25.68 -52.27 12.55
CA VAL A 226 -25.18 -52.70 11.25
C VAL A 226 -23.84 -52.03 11.03
N LEU A 227 -22.81 -52.60 11.67
CA LEU A 227 -21.57 -53.07 11.03
C LEU A 227 -20.54 -53.42 12.11
N ARG A 228 -20.51 -54.71 12.44
CA ARG A 228 -19.42 -55.36 13.17
C ARG A 228 -18.14 -55.34 12.32
N ARG A 229 -17.16 -54.60 12.81
CA ARG A 229 -15.82 -55.06 13.25
C ARG A 229 -15.17 -56.25 12.51
N GLY A 230 -13.97 -55.99 11.99
CA GLY A 230 -12.82 -56.91 12.00
C GLY A 230 -11.55 -56.06 11.91
N ARG A 231 -10.87 -55.67 12.99
CA ARG A 231 -10.08 -56.41 14.00
C ARG A 231 -8.97 -57.26 13.39
N GLY A 232 -7.76 -56.67 13.34
CA GLY A 232 -6.50 -57.37 13.45
C GLY A 232 -5.71 -56.74 14.61
N ASP A 233 -5.68 -57.43 15.75
CA ASP A 233 -4.94 -57.04 16.95
C ASP A 233 -3.42 -57.25 16.72
N ALA A 234 -2.59 -56.31 17.15
CA ALA A 234 -1.24 -56.61 17.61
C ALA A 234 -0.90 -55.74 18.83
N ARG A 235 -0.44 -56.43 19.87
CA ARG A 235 -0.33 -56.03 21.27
C ARG A 235 0.91 -55.17 21.55
N GLY A 236 0.79 -54.34 22.58
CA GLY A 236 1.81 -54.24 23.64
C GLY A 236 2.75 -53.04 23.59
N GLY A 237 2.64 -52.18 24.59
CA GLY A 237 3.65 -51.16 24.88
C GLY A 237 3.13 -49.95 25.65
N ALA A 238 2.62 -50.17 26.86
CA ALA A 238 2.46 -49.08 27.83
C ALA A 238 3.86 -48.55 28.21
N GLY A 239 4.06 -47.24 28.11
CA GLY A 239 5.35 -46.63 28.43
C GLY A 239 5.27 -45.12 28.49
N GLY A 240 4.98 -44.62 29.68
CA GLY A 240 5.64 -43.42 30.22
C GLY A 240 5.24 -42.09 29.61
N ALA A 241 4.34 -41.42 30.33
CA ALA A 241 4.29 -39.97 30.39
C ALA A 241 5.69 -39.40 30.71
N ASP A 242 6.48 -39.08 29.69
CA ASP A 242 7.72 -38.30 29.83
C ASP A 242 8.21 -37.84 28.45
N ARG A 243 7.54 -36.84 27.86
CA ARG A 243 8.12 -36.08 26.72
C ARG A 243 7.52 -34.69 26.50
N CYS A 244 6.98 -34.06 27.52
CA CYS A 244 6.70 -32.62 27.50
C CYS A 244 7.85 -31.88 28.18
N ARG A 245 8.93 -31.58 27.45
CA ARG A 245 9.93 -30.59 27.91
C ARG A 245 9.49 -29.20 27.47
N PRO A 246 9.42 -28.20 28.36
CA PRO A 246 9.14 -26.81 27.97
C PRO A 246 10.30 -26.24 27.14
N PHE A 247 9.98 -25.50 26.08
CA PHE A 247 10.96 -24.68 25.37
C PHE A 247 11.49 -23.56 26.29
N PRO A 248 12.80 -23.24 26.27
CA PRO A 248 13.34 -22.13 27.03
C PRO A 248 12.86 -20.80 26.45
N ARG A 249 12.40 -19.90 27.31
CA ARG A 249 12.11 -18.51 26.97
C ARG A 249 13.44 -17.76 26.83
N PHE A 250 13.71 -17.21 25.65
CA PHE A 250 14.79 -16.23 25.47
C PHE A 250 14.34 -14.89 26.07
N VAL A 251 15.25 -14.28 26.83
CA VAL A 251 15.14 -12.91 27.37
C VAL A 251 15.35 -11.90 26.26
#